data_AF-A0A9R0VLR3-F1
#
_entry.id   AF-A0A9R0VLR3-F1
#
_cell.length_a   1.000
_cell.length_b   1.000
_cell.length_c   1.000
_cell.angle_alpha   90.00
_cell.angle_beta   90.00
_cell.angle_gamma   90.00
#
_symmetry.space_group_name_H-M   'P 1'
#
loop_
_entity.id
_entity.type
_entity.pdbx_description
1 polymer ?
#
loop_
_entity_poly.entity_id
_entity_poly.type
_entity_poly.pdbx_seq_one_letter_code
_entity_poly.pdbx_strand_id
1 'polypeptide(L)'
;MTDVFQGYERQYCEISASLSRKCTTAASQEGEKLKQKASEIKSGIDGAEALIRKMDLEARNLQPSVRAGQLAKLREYKSDLNNLKGALKRITAGNGQQGAREELLESGMADTLVVCSLFLIHEWFLIWR
;
A
#
# COMPACT_ATOMS: atom_id res chain seq x y z
N MET A 1 -18.48 -14.97 -6.89
CA MET A 1 -17.88 -13.69 -6.46
C MET A 1 -18.92 -12.61 -6.71
N THR A 2 -19.17 -11.67 -5.80
CA THR A 2 -20.20 -10.63 -6.03
C THR A 2 -19.62 -9.47 -6.82
N ASP A 3 -20.43 -8.86 -7.70
CA ASP A 3 -20.03 -7.68 -8.49
C ASP A 3 -19.56 -6.52 -7.60
N VAL A 4 -20.15 -6.39 -6.40
CA VAL A 4 -19.81 -5.38 -5.40
C VAL A 4 -18.40 -5.59 -4.86
N PHE A 5 -18.03 -6.83 -4.49
CA PHE A 5 -16.67 -7.13 -4.03
C PHE A 5 -15.64 -6.80 -5.10
N GLN A 6 -15.86 -7.24 -6.35
CA GLN A 6 -14.95 -6.94 -7.46
C GLN A 6 -14.86 -5.44 -7.77
N GLY A 7 -15.95 -4.69 -7.58
CA GLY A 7 -15.94 -3.23 -7.73
C GLY A 7 -15.04 -2.54 -6.70
N TYR A 8 -15.09 -2.97 -5.44
CA TYR A 8 -14.20 -2.46 -4.40
C TYR A 8 -12.75 -2.90 -4.59
N GLU A 9 -12.54 -4.12 -5.06
CA GLU A 9 -11.21 -4.66 -5.34
C GLU A 9 -10.50 -3.89 -6.46
N ARG A 10 -11.20 -3.57 -7.56
CA ARG A 10 -10.67 -2.69 -8.61
C ARG A 10 -10.26 -1.31 -8.09
N GLN A 11 -11.12 -0.68 -7.29
CA GLN A 11 -10.79 0.61 -6.67
C GLN A 11 -9.57 0.51 -5.75
N TYR A 12 -9.44 -0.58 -4.99
CA TYR A 12 -8.27 -0.80 -4.14
C TYR A 12 -6.99 -0.92 -4.98
N CYS A 13 -7.03 -1.68 -6.09
CA CYS A 13 -5.89 -1.81 -7.00
C CYS A 13 -5.47 -0.46 -7.59
N GLU A 14 -6.42 0.37 -8.03
CA GLU A 14 -6.14 1.71 -8.56
C GLU A 14 -5.47 2.62 -7.50
N ILE A 15 -6.00 2.61 -6.28
CA ILE A 15 -5.43 3.38 -5.16
C ILE A 15 -4.03 2.86 -4.83
N SER A 16 -3.84 1.54 -4.74
CA SER A 16 -2.54 0.92 -4.42
C SER A 16 -1.48 1.27 -5.46
N ALA A 17 -1.81 1.17 -6.76
CA ALA A 17 -0.91 1.56 -7.84
C ALA A 17 -0.56 3.05 -7.79
N SER A 18 -1.53 3.92 -7.47
CA SER A 18 -1.30 5.35 -7.26
C SER A 18 -0.41 5.62 -6.04
N LEU A 19 -0.64 4.92 -4.92
CA LEU A 19 0.15 5.04 -3.70
C LEU A 19 1.61 4.62 -3.93
N SER A 20 1.84 3.53 -4.65
CA SER A 20 3.20 3.08 -5.01
C SER A 20 3.97 4.19 -5.74
N ARG A 21 3.39 4.76 -6.81
CA ARG A 21 4.00 5.88 -7.54
C ARG A 21 4.24 7.10 -6.66
N LYS A 22 3.25 7.47 -5.83
CA LYS A 22 3.37 8.63 -4.92
C LYS A 22 4.47 8.42 -3.88
N CYS A 23 4.63 7.21 -3.32
CA CYS A 23 5.71 6.87 -2.40
C CYS A 23 7.09 6.99 -3.07
N THR A 24 7.24 6.47 -4.30
CA THR A 24 8.49 6.62 -5.07
C THR A 24 8.81 8.09 -5.32
N THR A 25 7.83 8.89 -5.72
CA THR A 25 8.04 10.34 -5.90
C THR A 25 8.38 11.03 -4.57
N ALA A 26 7.68 10.70 -3.48
CA ALA A 26 7.89 11.31 -2.17
C ALA A 26 9.29 11.02 -1.61
N ALA A 27 9.90 9.88 -1.93
CA ALA A 27 11.26 9.55 -1.50
C ALA A 27 12.33 10.53 -2.03
N SER A 28 12.04 11.27 -3.10
CA SER A 28 12.93 12.30 -3.67
C SER A 28 12.44 13.73 -3.43
N GLN A 29 11.46 13.93 -2.53
CA GLN A 29 10.95 15.26 -2.16
C GLN A 29 11.35 15.61 -0.74
N GLU A 30 11.44 16.91 -0.46
CA GLU A 30 11.80 17.43 0.86
C GLU A 30 10.93 18.63 1.27
N GLY A 31 11.02 19.03 2.54
CA GLY A 31 10.35 20.22 3.07
C GLY A 31 8.83 20.22 2.85
N GLU A 32 8.28 21.37 2.43
CA GLU A 32 6.84 21.52 2.22
C GLU A 32 6.29 20.62 1.10
N LYS A 33 7.08 20.32 0.06
CA LYS A 33 6.67 19.40 -1.02
C LYS A 33 6.50 17.98 -0.49
N LEU A 34 7.44 17.52 0.34
CA LEU A 34 7.33 16.21 1.00
C LEU A 34 6.12 16.16 1.93
N LYS A 35 5.92 17.20 2.75
CA LYS A 35 4.78 17.28 3.67
C LYS A 35 3.44 17.21 2.95
N GLN A 36 3.31 17.91 1.82
CA GLN A 36 2.13 17.84 0.97
C GLN A 36 1.96 16.44 0.37
N LYS A 37 3.01 15.82 -0.16
CA LYS A 37 2.91 14.46 -0.72
C LYS A 37 2.60 13.41 0.34
N ALA A 38 3.16 13.56 1.53
CA ALA A 38 2.90 12.67 2.66
C ALA A 38 1.43 12.73 3.10
N SER A 39 0.80 13.90 3.10
CA SER A 39 -0.63 14.03 3.42
C SER A 39 -1.53 13.36 2.36
N GLU A 40 -1.18 13.51 1.08
CA GLU A 40 -1.86 12.81 -0.02
C GLU A 40 -1.72 11.29 0.07
N ILE A 41 -0.52 10.78 0.37
CA ILE A 41 -0.27 9.34 0.54
C ILE A 41 -1.07 8.83 1.74
N LYS A 42 -1.06 9.55 2.86
CA LYS A 42 -1.84 9.20 4.05
C LYS A 42 -3.33 9.11 3.75
N SER A 43 -3.91 10.11 3.08
CA SER A 43 -5.32 10.10 2.68
C SER A 43 -5.66 8.93 1.75
N GLY A 44 -4.77 8.58 0.81
CA GLY A 44 -4.96 7.42 -0.05
C GLY A 44 -4.91 6.10 0.72
N ILE A 45 -4.00 5.97 1.70
CA ILE A 45 -3.94 4.80 2.59
C ILE A 45 -5.25 4.67 3.39
N ASP A 46 -5.77 5.76 3.97
CA ASP A 46 -7.03 5.75 4.72
C ASP A 46 -8.21 5.33 3.82
N GLY A 47 -8.22 5.78 2.56
CA GLY A 47 -9.19 5.36 1.55
C GLY A 47 -9.10 3.86 1.21
N ALA A 48 -7.89 3.34 1.03
CA ALA A 48 -7.67 1.92 0.79
C ALA A 48 -8.11 1.05 1.99
N GLU A 49 -7.85 1.49 3.23
CA GLU A 49 -8.32 0.81 4.43
C GLU A 49 -9.85 0.78 4.51
N ALA A 50 -10.52 1.87 4.12
CA ALA A 50 -11.97 1.91 4.06
C ALA A 50 -12.53 0.90 3.03
N LEU A 51 -11.89 0.75 1.87
CA LEU A 51 -12.27 -0.28 0.88
C LEU A 51 -12.08 -1.69 1.40
N ILE A 52 -10.94 -1.97 2.06
CA ILE A 52 -10.71 -3.28 2.69
C ILE A 52 -11.80 -3.60 3.71
N ARG A 53 -12.23 -2.63 4.55
CA ARG A 53 -13.32 -2.84 5.50
C ARG A 53 -14.65 -3.16 4.80
N LYS A 54 -14.97 -2.48 3.69
CA LYS A 54 -16.17 -2.78 2.89
C LYS A 54 -16.11 -4.18 2.28
N MET A 55 -14.96 -4.58 1.73
CA MET A 55 -14.75 -5.92 1.21
C MET A 55 -14.84 -7.00 2.29
N ASP A 56 -14.35 -6.74 3.51
CA ASP A 56 -14.44 -7.66 4.66
C ASP A 56 -15.90 -7.93 5.03
N LEU A 57 -16.74 -6.89 5.07
CA LEU A 57 -18.18 -7.01 5.30
C LEU A 57 -18.87 -7.81 4.19
N GLU A 58 -18.54 -7.53 2.93
CA GLU A 58 -19.10 -8.23 1.77
C GLU A 58 -18.70 -9.72 1.78
N ALA A 59 -17.42 -10.02 2.07
CA ALA A 59 -16.91 -11.40 2.15
C ALA A 59 -17.63 -12.23 3.23
N ARG A 60 -18.03 -11.60 4.35
CA ARG A 60 -18.76 -12.27 5.43
C ARG A 60 -20.14 -12.77 4.98
N ASN A 61 -20.74 -12.20 3.94
CA ASN A 61 -22.03 -12.64 3.40
C ASN A 61 -21.91 -13.80 2.39
N LEU A 62 -20.69 -14.16 1.97
CA LEU A 62 -20.46 -15.22 0.98
C LEU A 62 -20.54 -16.63 1.59
N GLN A 63 -20.68 -17.65 0.73
CA GLN A 63 -20.57 -19.05 1.15
C GLN A 63 -19.19 -19.35 1.77
N PRO A 64 -19.08 -20.25 2.77
CA PRO A 64 -17.84 -20.51 3.50
C PRO A 64 -16.64 -20.87 2.61
N SER A 65 -16.86 -21.66 1.56
CA SER A 65 -15.84 -22.08 0.60
C SER A 65 -15.20 -20.90 -0.14
N VAL A 66 -16.02 -19.93 -0.58
CA VAL A 66 -15.55 -18.73 -1.29
C VAL A 66 -15.00 -17.69 -0.30
N ARG A 67 -15.63 -17.55 0.87
CA ARG A 67 -15.24 -16.59 1.92
C ARG A 67 -13.78 -16.78 2.35
N ALA A 68 -13.35 -18.02 2.54
CA ALA A 68 -12.00 -18.32 3.02
C ALA A 68 -10.91 -17.73 2.11
N GLY A 69 -11.04 -17.92 0.79
CA GLY A 69 -10.09 -17.35 -0.19
C GLY A 69 -10.09 -15.82 -0.21
N GLN A 70 -11.27 -15.20 -0.09
CA GLN A 70 -11.38 -13.74 -0.06
C GLN A 70 -10.79 -13.13 1.22
N LEU A 71 -11.01 -13.77 2.37
CA LEU A 71 -10.40 -13.32 3.63
C LEU A 71 -8.87 -13.48 3.63
N ALA A 72 -8.32 -14.47 2.92
CA ALA A 72 -6.88 -14.60 2.74
C ALA A 72 -6.32 -13.40 1.96
N LYS A 73 -6.91 -13.06 0.80
CA LYS A 73 -6.53 -11.87 0.02
C LYS A 73 -6.61 -10.57 0.83
N LEU A 74 -7.69 -10.39 1.60
CA LEU A 74 -7.84 -9.21 2.46
C LEU A 74 -6.78 -9.11 3.57
N ARG A 75 -6.22 -10.24 4.03
CA ARG A 75 -5.10 -10.22 4.99
C ARG A 75 -3.82 -9.74 4.33
N GLU A 76 -3.55 -10.15 3.10
CA GLU A 76 -2.40 -9.68 2.31
C GLU A 76 -2.51 -8.17 2.08
N TYR A 77 -3.66 -7.69 1.58
CA TYR A 77 -3.89 -6.26 1.36
C TYR A 77 -3.71 -5.41 2.63
N LYS A 78 -4.11 -5.92 3.80
CA LYS A 78 -3.88 -5.26 5.09
C LYS A 78 -2.38 -5.19 5.43
N SER A 79 -1.64 -6.27 5.17
CA SER A 79 -0.19 -6.32 5.37
C SER A 79 0.53 -5.30 4.48
N ASP A 80 0.16 -5.22 3.20
CA ASP A 80 0.74 -4.29 2.24
C ASP A 80 0.50 -2.83 2.63
N LEU A 81 -0.71 -2.49 3.06
CA LEU A 81 -0.99 -1.16 3.59
C LEU A 81 -0.18 -0.84 4.85
N ASN A 82 0.05 -1.82 5.72
CA ASN A 82 0.88 -1.62 6.91
C ASN A 82 2.35 -1.36 6.51
N ASN A 83 2.85 -2.06 5.49
CA ASN A 83 4.18 -1.82 4.92
C ASN A 83 4.29 -0.41 4.31
N LEU A 84 3.29 0.03 3.55
CA LEU A 84 3.24 1.39 2.99
C LEU A 84 3.19 2.47 4.08
N LYS A 85 2.42 2.25 5.16
CA LYS A 85 2.42 3.13 6.33
C LYS A 85 3.81 3.21 6.97
N GLY A 86 4.51 2.08 7.08
CA GLY A 86 5.88 2.02 7.57
C GLY A 86 6.85 2.79 6.68
N ALA A 87 6.76 2.59 5.36
CA ALA A 87 7.59 3.29 4.38
C ALA A 87 7.36 4.81 4.43
N LEU A 88 6.10 5.25 4.47
CA LEU A 88 5.77 6.68 4.60
C LEU A 88 6.39 7.29 5.86
N LYS A 89 6.27 6.61 7.01
CA LYS A 89 6.90 7.06 8.26
C LYS A 89 8.41 7.24 8.12
N ARG A 90 9.11 6.26 7.50
CA ARG A 90 10.56 6.34 7.26
C ARG A 90 10.92 7.51 6.35
N ILE A 91 10.23 7.67 5.21
CA ILE A 91 10.45 8.78 4.27
C ILE A 91 10.29 10.13 5.00
N THR A 92 9.24 10.27 5.82
CA THR A 92 9.01 11.53 6.58
C THR A 92 9.96 11.74 7.76
N ALA A 93 10.51 10.67 8.35
CA ALA A 93 11.42 10.76 9.50
C ALA A 93 12.89 10.93 9.08
N GLY A 94 13.30 10.29 7.98
CA GLY A 94 14.68 10.33 7.45
C GLY A 94 15.13 11.73 7.01
N ASN A 95 14.19 12.60 6.63
CA ASN A 95 14.50 13.98 6.22
C ASN A 95 14.87 14.92 7.39
N GLY A 96 14.78 14.45 8.64
CA GLY A 96 15.23 15.20 9.82
C GLY A 96 16.68 14.91 10.23
N GLN A 97 17.36 13.92 9.62
CA GLN A 97 18.66 13.43 10.10
C GLN A 97 19.77 13.37 9.01
N GLN A 98 19.53 13.92 7.82
CA GLN A 98 20.52 13.89 6.72
C GLN A 98 21.79 14.74 6.96
N GLY A 99 21.93 15.39 8.11
CA GLY A 99 23.16 16.09 8.48
C GLY A 99 24.25 15.26 9.17
N ALA A 100 24.04 13.97 9.51
CA ALA A 100 24.98 13.29 10.42
C ALA A 100 25.27 11.80 10.20
N ARG A 101 24.82 11.14 9.12
CA ARG A 101 25.07 9.69 8.95
C ARG A 101 25.39 9.27 7.52
N GLU A 102 26.55 9.70 7.04
CA GLU A 102 27.26 9.09 5.92
C GLU A 102 27.72 7.63 6.19
N GLU A 103 27.33 6.99 7.30
CA GLU A 103 27.79 5.65 7.71
C GLU A 103 26.69 4.56 7.78
N LEU A 104 25.56 4.69 7.07
CA LEU A 104 24.55 3.61 7.04
C LEU A 104 24.16 3.17 5.62
N LEU A 105 25.18 2.92 4.80
CA LEU A 105 25.11 2.49 3.40
C LEU A 105 24.41 1.14 3.14
N GLU A 106 23.76 0.51 4.12
CA GLU A 106 23.15 -0.81 3.95
C GLU A 106 21.61 -0.85 4.06
N SER A 107 20.97 0.22 4.55
CA SER A 107 19.49 0.22 4.67
C SER A 107 18.76 0.67 3.40
N GLY A 108 19.45 1.24 2.41
CA GLY A 108 18.83 1.81 1.21
C GLY A 108 18.28 0.79 0.20
N MET A 109 18.59 -0.50 0.35
CA MET A 109 18.13 -1.55 -0.58
C MET A 109 16.76 -2.11 -0.20
N ALA A 110 16.41 -2.13 1.09
CA ALA A 110 15.12 -2.68 1.57
C ALA A 110 13.91 -1.84 1.11
N ASP A 111 14.09 -0.53 0.96
CA ASP A 111 13.04 0.40 0.54
C ASP A 111 12.71 0.28 -0.96
N THR A 112 13.65 -0.15 -1.79
CA THR A 112 13.40 -0.46 -3.20
C THR A 112 12.68 -1.81 -3.35
N LEU A 113 13.00 -2.78 -2.48
CA LEU A 113 12.41 -4.11 -2.51
C LEU A 113 10.92 -4.09 -2.11
N VAL A 114 10.49 -3.26 -1.15
CA VAL A 114 9.07 -3.17 -0.76
C VAL A 114 8.19 -2.58 -1.88
N VAL A 115 8.74 -1.64 -2.67
CA VAL A 115 8.04 -1.09 -3.84
C VAL A 115 7.97 -2.12 -4.97
N CYS A 116 9.03 -2.92 -5.17
CA CYS A 116 9.03 -4.04 -6.11
C CYS A 116 7.99 -5.12 -5.73
N SER A 117 7.84 -5.44 -4.44
CA SER A 117 6.82 -6.41 -3.98
C SER A 117 5.39 -5.96 -4.31
N LEU A 118 5.10 -4.66 -4.30
CA LEU A 118 3.79 -4.11 -4.68
C LEU A 118 3.49 -4.26 -6.18
N PHE A 119 4.54 -4.25 -7.03
CA PHE A 119 4.41 -4.49 -8.46
C PHE A 119 4.06 -5.95 -8.75
N LEU A 120 4.67 -6.88 -7.99
CA LEU A 120 4.34 -8.30 -8.03
C LEU A 120 2.89 -8.57 -7.62
N ILE A 121 2.35 -7.91 -6.59
CA ILE A 121 0.93 -8.11 -6.20
C ILE A 121 -0.02 -7.72 -7.34
N HIS A 122 0.32 -6.69 -8.14
CA HIS A 122 -0.49 -6.30 -9.29
C HIS A 122 -0.43 -7.33 -10.44
N GLU A 123 0.75 -7.87 -10.75
CA GLU A 123 0.90 -8.92 -11.77
C GLU A 123 0.31 -10.26 -11.34
N TRP A 124 0.50 -10.68 -10.08
CA TRP A 124 -0.09 -11.90 -9.53
C TRP A 124 -1.63 -11.83 -9.52
N PHE A 125 -2.20 -10.63 -9.34
CA PHE A 125 -3.65 -10.45 -9.37
C PHE A 125 -4.25 -10.49 -10.78
N LEU A 126 -3.50 -10.05 -11.81
CA LEU A 126 -3.89 -10.25 -13.22
C LEU A 126 -3.70 -11.70 -13.69
N ILE A 127 -2.69 -12.40 -13.16
CA ILE A 127 -2.39 -13.80 -13.48
C ILE A 127 -3.39 -14.77 -12.84
N TRP A 128 -4.02 -14.38 -11.73
CA TRP A 128 -5.06 -15.17 -11.06
C TRP A 128 -6.50 -14.75 -11.48
N ARG A 129 -6.69 -14.47 -12.77
CA ARG A 129 -8.00 -14.29 -13.41
C ARG A 129 -8.25 -15.35 -14.49
#